data_AF-A0A9E2QK83-F1
#
_entry.id   AF-A0A9E2QK83-F1
#
_cell.length_a   1.000
_cell.length_b   1.000
_cell.length_c   1.000
_cell.angle_alpha   90.00
_cell.angle_beta   90.00
_cell.angle_gamma   90.00
#
_symmetry.space_group_name_H-M   'P 1'
#
loop_
_entity.id
_entity.type
_entity.pdbx_description
1 polymer ?
#
loop_
_entity_poly.entity_id
_entity_poly.type
_entity_poly.pdbx_seq_one_letter_code
_entity_poly.pdbx_strand_id
1 'polypeptide(L)'
;MVEIKRKSGESIESLLRRFTRRLQQSKVLIQAKDSRYYKKPKTKRAQKEDAIRRMGIRSKKDYLRRIGKLTEEDTRRSIKR
;
A
#
# COMPACT_ATOMS: atom_id res chain seq x y z
N MET A 1 11.99 -11.69 -8.38
CA MET A 1 13.08 -10.90 -8.99
C MET A 1 12.45 -9.92 -9.98
N VAL A 2 12.78 -8.63 -9.92
CA VAL A 2 12.27 -7.63 -10.86
C VAL A 2 13.38 -7.33 -11.86
N GLU A 3 13.25 -7.89 -13.07
CA GLU A 3 14.17 -7.61 -14.17
C GLU A 3 13.46 -6.75 -15.22
N ILE A 4 14.11 -5.66 -15.65
CA ILE A 4 13.62 -4.81 -16.72
C ILE A 4 14.75 -4.53 -17.69
N LYS A 5 14.52 -4.89 -18.95
CA LYS A 5 15.42 -4.59 -20.06
C LYS A 5 15.00 -3.30 -20.76
N ARG A 6 16.00 -2.57 -21.27
CA ARG A 6 15.82 -1.36 -22.06
C ARG A 6 15.16 -1.72 -23.40
N LYS A 7 14.17 -0.93 -23.82
CA LYS A 7 13.59 -1.06 -25.16
C LYS A 7 14.37 -0.21 -26.17
N SER A 8 14.37 -0.62 -27.44
CA SER A 8 14.96 0.20 -28.52
C SER A 8 14.23 1.54 -28.61
N GLY A 9 14.98 2.64 -28.71
CA GLY A 9 14.43 4.01 -28.74
C GLY A 9 13.99 4.59 -27.39
N GLU A 10 14.19 3.89 -26.27
CA GLU A 10 13.80 4.38 -24.94
C GLU A 10 14.86 5.32 -24.32
N SER A 11 14.40 6.44 -23.75
CA SER A 11 15.24 7.31 -22.91
C SER A 11 15.54 6.66 -21.55
N ILE A 12 16.70 6.98 -20.98
CA ILE A 12 17.13 6.43 -19.69
C ILE A 12 16.11 6.76 -18.58
N GLU A 13 15.51 7.95 -18.62
CA GLU A 13 14.51 8.37 -17.64
C GLU A 13 13.23 7.51 -17.69
N SER A 14 12.74 7.20 -18.90
CA SER A 14 11.55 6.36 -19.07
C SER A 14 11.78 4.95 -18.52
N LEU A 15 12.97 4.40 -18.74
CA LEU A 15 13.40 3.12 -18.17
C LEU A 15 13.39 3.15 -16.63
N LEU A 16 13.94 4.20 -16.01
CA LEU A 16 13.96 4.37 -14.55
C LEU A 16 12.56 4.50 -13.94
N ARG A 17 11.64 5.19 -14.63
CA ARG A 17 10.24 5.32 -14.20
C ARG A 17 9.54 3.96 -14.21
N ARG A 18 9.72 3.18 -15.28
CA ARG A 18 9.20 1.79 -15.36
C ARG A 18 9.79 0.91 -14.27
N PHE A 19 11.09 1.03 -14.01
CA PHE A 19 11.78 0.30 -12.96
C PHE A 19 11.19 0.60 -11.58
N THR A 20 11.07 1.88 -11.23
CA THR A 20 10.50 2.32 -9.96
C THR A 20 9.07 1.83 -9.79
N ARG A 21 8.22 1.96 -10.83
CA ARG A 21 6.84 1.47 -10.80
C ARG A 21 6.77 -0.04 -10.60
N ARG A 22 7.62 -0.80 -11.30
CA ARG A 22 7.65 -2.27 -11.19
C ARG A 22 8.17 -2.71 -9.83
N LEU A 23 9.18 -2.04 -9.27
CA LEU A 23 9.64 -2.27 -7.90
C LEU A 23 8.52 -2.05 -6.88
N GLN A 24 7.79 -0.94 -6.97
CA GLN A 24 6.66 -0.64 -6.08
C GLN A 24 5.56 -1.69 -6.19
N GLN A 25 5.15 -2.05 -7.41
CA GLN A 25 4.13 -3.07 -7.65
C GLN A 25 4.55 -4.46 -7.16
N SER A 26 5.82 -4.81 -7.32
CA SER A 26 6.34 -6.13 -6.92
C SER A 26 6.35 -6.36 -5.42
N LYS A 27 6.28 -5.29 -4.61
CA LYS A 27 6.38 -5.33 -3.14
C LYS A 27 7.61 -6.06 -2.59
N VAL A 28 8.62 -6.37 -3.41
CA VAL A 28 9.84 -7.10 -3.01
C VAL A 28 10.55 -6.41 -1.85
N LEU A 29 10.65 -5.07 -1.89
CA LEU A 29 11.24 -4.29 -0.80
C LEU A 29 10.42 -4.35 0.50
N ILE A 30 9.09 -4.40 0.39
CA ILE A 30 8.20 -4.49 1.55
C ILE A 30 8.35 -5.87 2.18
N GLN A 31 8.33 -6.93 1.37
CA GLN A 31 8.54 -8.31 1.83
C GLN A 31 9.92 -8.50 2.47
N ALA A 32 10.98 -7.95 1.87
CA ALA A 32 12.33 -8.01 2.42
C ALA A 32 12.43 -7.27 3.78
N LYS A 33 11.75 -6.13 3.93
CA LYS A 33 11.67 -5.42 5.22
C LYS A 33 10.84 -6.18 6.25
N ASP A 34 9.76 -6.81 5.82
CA ASP A 34 8.85 -7.56 6.70
C ASP A 34 9.48 -8.84 7.25
N SER A 35 10.21 -9.57 6.39
CA SER A 35 10.92 -10.82 6.72
C SER A 35 12.28 -10.62 7.38
N ARG A 36 12.78 -9.38 7.50
CA ARG A 36 14.07 -9.07 8.12
C ARG A 36 14.19 -9.60 9.55
N TYR A 37 13.09 -9.62 10.30
CA TYR A 37 13.06 -10.07 11.69
C TYR A 37 11.87 -11.01 11.93
N TYR A 38 12.05 -11.97 12.84
CA TYR A 38 10.97 -12.84 13.27
C TYR A 38 9.85 -12.06 13.97
N LYS A 39 8.61 -12.32 13.58
CA LYS A 39 7.41 -11.76 14.22
C LYS A 39 6.56 -12.90 14.77
N LYS A 40 6.29 -12.85 16.08
CA LYS A 40 5.37 -13.79 16.72
C LYS A 40 3.96 -13.64 16.12
N PRO A 41 3.22 -14.73 15.92
CA PRO A 41 1.83 -14.66 15.44
C PRO A 41 0.96 -13.90 16.44
N LYS A 42 -0.05 -13.20 15.93
CA LYS A 42 -0.99 -12.44 16.78
C LYS A 42 -1.88 -13.38 17.58
N THR A 43 -2.11 -13.06 18.85
CA THR A 43 -3.09 -13.76 19.70
C THR A 43 -4.52 -13.52 19.21
N LYS A 44 -5.46 -14.42 19.57
CA LYS A 44 -6.89 -14.26 19.21
C LYS A 44 -7.47 -12.90 19.65
N ARG A 45 -7.07 -12.42 20.83
CA ARG A 45 -7.46 -11.11 21.35
C ARG A 45 -6.96 -9.98 20.47
N ALA A 46 -5.66 -9.97 20.14
CA ALA A 46 -5.07 -8.95 19.28
C ALA A 46 -5.70 -8.92 17.87
N GLN A 47 -6.04 -10.10 17.32
CA GLN A 47 -6.76 -10.20 16.05
C GLN A 47 -8.16 -9.57 16.12
N LYS A 48 -8.90 -9.81 17.22
CA LYS A 48 -10.23 -9.24 17.46
C LYS A 48 -10.18 -7.72 17.59
N GLU A 49 -9.24 -7.20 18.38
CA GLU A 49 -9.04 -5.75 18.56
C GLU A 49 -8.70 -5.06 17.23
N ASP A 50 -7.84 -5.67 16.41
CA ASP A 50 -7.53 -5.16 15.06
C ASP A 50 -8.74 -5.18 14.12
N ALA A 51 -9.58 -6.21 14.21
CA ALA A 51 -10.81 -6.29 13.42
C ALA A 51 -11.81 -5.18 13.82
N ILE A 52 -12.04 -4.98 15.12
CA ILE A 52 -12.91 -3.92 15.65
C ILE A 52 -12.41 -2.54 15.19
N ARG A 53 -11.10 -2.29 15.32
CA ARG A 53 -10.49 -1.04 14.87
C ARG A 53 -10.69 -0.81 13.36
N ARG A 54 -10.49 -1.85 12.53
CA ARG A 54 -10.71 -1.76 11.08
C ARG A 54 -12.17 -1.45 10.74
N MET A 55 -13.12 -2.09 11.43
CA MET A 55 -14.55 -1.81 11.25
C MET A 55 -14.88 -0.36 11.62
N GLY A 56 -14.41 0.13 12.77
CA GLY A 56 -14.65 1.52 13.19
C GLY A 56 -14.11 2.55 12.19
N ILE A 57 -12.90 2.33 11.67
CA ILE A 57 -12.31 3.21 10.64
C ILE A 57 -13.15 3.18 9.36
N ARG A 58 -13.64 2.01 8.93
CA ARG A 58 -14.49 1.87 7.75
C ARG A 58 -15.79 2.64 7.93
N SER A 59 -16.50 2.42 9.04
CA SER A 59 -17.76 3.11 9.34
C SER A 59 -17.59 4.63 9.40
N LYS A 60 -16.51 5.12 10.03
CA LYS A 60 -16.19 6.56 10.07
C LYS A 60 -15.98 7.12 8.66
N LYS A 61 -15.21 6.43 7.81
CA LYS A 61 -14.99 6.85 6.42
C LYS A 61 -16.27 6.86 5.60
N ASP A 62 -17.12 5.83 5.75
CA ASP A 62 -18.38 5.74 5.02
C ASP A 62 -19.35 6.83 5.46
N TYR A 63 -19.40 7.15 6.76
CA TYR A 63 -20.15 8.29 7.28
C TYR A 63 -19.65 9.62 6.71
N LEU A 64 -18.33 9.87 6.76
CA LEU A 64 -17.71 11.08 6.21
C LEU A 64 -17.96 11.23 4.70
N ARG A 65 -17.98 10.11 3.96
CA ARG A 65 -18.33 10.08 2.54
C ARG A 65 -19.79 10.48 2.32
N ARG A 66 -20.72 9.96 3.14
CA ARG A 66 -22.16 10.25 3.04
C ARG A 66 -22.49 11.71 3.31
N ILE A 67 -21.84 12.33 4.30
CA ILE A 67 -22.08 13.74 4.67
C ILE A 67 -21.27 14.73 3.82
N GLY A 68 -20.54 14.26 2.79
CA GLY A 68 -19.75 15.12 1.90
C GLY A 68 -18.52 15.78 2.53
N LYS A 69 -18.15 15.44 3.78
CA LYS A 69 -16.99 16.01 4.49
C LYS A 69 -15.69 15.25 4.23
N LEU A 70 -15.68 14.29 3.32
CA LEU A 70 -14.47 13.60 2.92
C LEU A 70 -13.72 14.48 1.93
N THR A 71 -12.60 15.06 2.36
CA THR A 71 -11.80 15.93 1.50
C THR A 71 -11.21 15.16 0.31
N GLU A 72 -10.95 15.84 -0.81
CA GLU A 72 -10.26 15.24 -1.95
C GLU A 72 -8.85 14.73 -1.58
N GLU A 73 -8.22 15.33 -0.57
CA GLU A 73 -6.95 14.84 -0.05
C GLU A 73 -7.10 13.50 0.66
N ASP A 74 -8.18 13.31 1.43
CA ASP A 74 -8.46 12.06 2.15
C ASP A 74 -8.79 10.90 1.18
N THR A 75 -9.49 11.18 0.09
CA THR A 75 -9.73 10.19 -0.97
C THR A 75 -8.43 9.83 -1.70
N ARG A 76 -7.62 10.81 -2.10
CA ARG A 76 -6.33 10.58 -2.79
C ARG A 76 -5.32 9.83 -1.91
N ARG A 77 -5.25 10.11 -0.61
CA ARG A 77 -4.40 9.37 0.35
C ARG A 77 -4.82 7.92 0.52
N SER A 78 -6.12 7.63 0.35
CA SER A 78 -6.63 6.25 0.45
C SER A 78 -6.25 5.37 -0.74
N ILE A 79 -6.05 5.96 -1.92
CA ILE A 79 -5.68 5.27 -3.17
C ILE A 79 -4.16 5.04 -3.26
N LYS A 80 -3.36 5.88 -2.60
CA LYS A 80 -1.88 5.81 -2.63
C LYS A 80 -1.23 4.86 -1.60
N ARG A 81 -2.02 4.20 -0.74
CA ARG A 81 -1.54 3.20 0.25
C ARG A 81 -1.75 1.78 -0.27
#